data_AF-F2K0R7-F1
#
_entry.id   AF-F2K0R7-F1
#
_cell.length_a   1.000
_cell.length_b   1.000
_cell.length_c   1.000
_cell.angle_alpha   90.00
_cell.angle_beta   90.00
_cell.angle_gamma   90.00
#
_symmetry.space_group_name_H-M   'P 1'
#
loop_
_entity.id
_entity.type
_entity.pdbx_description
1 polymer ?
#
loop_
_entity_poly.entity_id
_entity_poly.type
_entity_poly.pdbx_seq_one_letter_code
_entity_poly.pdbx_strand_id
1 'polypeptide(L)' 'MRTLISAVAFLTISIAVTGCSDLGVKPWERDILAQQEMNLISDPIESSLNDHIYFSKEASSGGQGFGGGGCGCN' A
#
# COMPACT_ATOMS: atom_id res chain seq x y z
N MET A 1 -44.04 -22.21 2.70
CA MET A 1 -43.85 -20.96 1.92
C MET A 1 -42.90 -20.00 2.61
N ARG A 2 -43.18 -19.54 3.85
CA ARG A 2 -42.30 -18.61 4.59
C ARG A 2 -40.86 -19.15 4.80
N THR A 3 -40.72 -20.43 5.15
CA THR A 3 -39.41 -21.10 5.32
C THR A 3 -38.61 -21.21 4.03
N LEU A 4 -39.28 -21.38 2.89
CA LEU A 4 -38.64 -21.43 1.58
C LEU A 4 -38.13 -20.04 1.15
N ILE A 5 -38.92 -18.99 1.41
CA ILE A 5 -38.54 -17.60 1.12
C ILE A 5 -37.32 -17.20 1.96
N SER A 6 -37.31 -17.55 3.26
CA SER A 6 -36.16 -17.28 4.14
C SER A 6 -34.89 -18.02 3.69
N ALA A 7 -35.02 -19.27 3.25
CA ALA A 7 -33.87 -20.05 2.75
C ALA A 7 -33.29 -19.45 1.46
N VAL A 8 -34.16 -19.04 0.52
CA VAL A 8 -33.74 -18.39 -0.73
C VAL A 8 -33.06 -17.04 -0.43
N ALA A 9 -33.63 -16.23 0.46
CA ALA A 9 -33.04 -14.96 0.86
C ALA A 9 -31.64 -15.13 1.47
N PHE A 10 -31.47 -16.12 2.35
CA PHE A 10 -30.18 -16.41 2.97
C PHE A 10 -29.11 -16.82 1.95
N LEU A 11 -29.48 -17.69 1.00
CA LEU A 11 -28.59 -18.12 -0.08
C LEU A 11 -28.17 -16.95 -0.99
N THR A 12 -29.10 -16.06 -1.34
CA THR A 12 -28.79 -14.89 -2.18
C THR A 12 -27.84 -13.91 -1.49
N ILE A 13 -27.96 -13.73 -0.18
CA ILE A 13 -27.08 -12.86 0.61
C ILE A 13 -25.67 -13.44 0.69
N SER A 14 -25.53 -14.76 0.88
CA SER A 14 -24.21 -15.41 0.94
C SER A 14 -23.41 -15.23 -0.36
N ILE A 15 -24.07 -15.27 -1.52
CA ILE A 15 -23.43 -15.08 -2.83
C ILE A 15 -23.03 -13.61 -3.04
N ALA A 16 -23.82 -12.65 -2.54
CA ALA A 16 -23.51 -11.24 -2.69
C ALA A 16 -22.29 -10.78 -1.86
N VAL A 17 -21.91 -11.51 -0.80
CA VAL A 17 -20.78 -11.20 0.08
C VAL A 17 -19.49 -11.93 -0.35
N THR A 18 -19.53 -12.78 -1.38
CA THR A 18 -18.28 -13.27 -1.99
C THR A 18 -17.63 -12.09 -2.72
N GLY A 19 -16.77 -11.38 -2.01
CA GLY A 19 -15.96 -10.31 -2.58
C GLY A 19 -15.14 -10.81 -3.75
N CYS A 20 -14.61 -9.88 -4.54
CA CYS A 20 -13.79 -10.21 -5.68
C CYS A 20 -12.38 -10.65 -5.20
N SER A 21 -12.28 -11.88 -4.70
CA SER A 21 -11.06 -12.45 -4.14
C SER A 21 -9.97 -12.77 -5.19
N ASP A 22 -10.28 -12.58 -6.47
CA ASP A 22 -9.41 -12.90 -7.60
C ASP A 22 -9.30 -11.75 -8.62
N LEU A 23 -9.15 -10.50 -8.13
CA LEU A 23 -8.96 -9.31 -8.99
C LEU A 23 -7.49 -9.02 -9.32
N GLY A 24 -6.58 -9.94 -9.01
CA GLY A 24 -5.16 -9.64 -9.00
C GLY A 24 -4.34 -10.64 -9.80
N VAL A 25 -3.15 -10.20 -10.17
CA VAL A 25 -2.05 -11.09 -10.53
C VAL A 25 -1.60 -11.87 -9.30
N LYS A 26 -1.20 -13.12 -9.50
CA LYS A 26 -0.68 -13.99 -8.43
C LYS A 26 0.59 -13.35 -7.84
N PRO A 27 0.91 -13.58 -6.56
CA PRO A 27 2.07 -12.93 -5.92
C PRO A 27 3.38 -13.04 -6.70
N TRP A 28 3.64 -14.20 -7.32
CA TRP A 28 4.83 -14.45 -8.13
C TRP A 28 4.78 -13.86 -9.55
N GLU A 29 3.62 -13.40 -10.03
CA GLU A 29 3.48 -12.69 -11.31
C GLU A 29 3.92 -11.22 -11.21
N ARG A 30 4.22 -10.73 -9.99
CA ARG A 30 4.73 -9.38 -9.74
C ARG A 30 6.26 -9.25 -9.88
N ASP A 31 6.97 -10.33 -10.19
CA ASP A 31 8.43 -10.33 -10.32
C ASP A 31 8.95 -9.31 -11.36
N ILE A 32 8.15 -9.03 -12.41
CA ILE A 32 8.47 -8.02 -13.43
C ILE A 32 8.57 -6.60 -12.83
N LEU A 33 7.87 -6.32 -11.73
CA LEU A 33 7.91 -5.01 -11.06
C LEU A 33 9.14 -4.84 -10.14
N ALA A 34 9.97 -5.87 -9.97
CA ALA A 34 11.20 -5.82 -9.19
C ALA A 34 12.45 -5.52 -10.04
N GLN A 35 12.27 -5.14 -11.31
CA GLN A 35 13.36 -4.69 -12.16
C GLN A 35 13.98 -3.39 -11.62
N GLN A 36 15.29 -3.22 -11.81
CA GLN A 36 16.02 -2.05 -11.29
C GLN A 36 15.47 -0.73 -11.85
N GLU A 37 15.01 -0.76 -13.10
CA GLU A 37 14.42 0.39 -13.81
C GLU A 37 13.04 0.78 -13.28
N MET A 38 12.36 -0.13 -12.58
CA MET A 38 11.05 0.11 -11.96
C MET A 38 11.18 0.59 -10.51
N ASN A 39 12.42 0.77 -10.01
CA ASN A 39 12.64 1.31 -8.68
C ASN A 39 12.13 2.75 -8.60
N LEU A 40 11.40 3.07 -7.52
CA LEU A 40 10.87 4.42 -7.29
C LEU A 40 11.97 5.47 -7.17
N ILE A 41 13.17 5.04 -6.74
CA ILE A 41 14.36 5.87 -6.60
C ILE A 41 15.35 5.44 -7.68
N SER A 42 15.56 6.32 -8.66
CA SER A 42 16.48 6.08 -9.79
C SER A 42 17.95 6.16 -9.38
N ASP A 43 18.29 7.05 -8.43
CA ASP A 43 19.63 7.19 -7.86
C ASP A 43 19.54 7.21 -6.33
N PRO A 44 19.91 6.11 -5.65
CA PRO A 44 19.83 6.03 -4.20
C PRO A 44 20.84 6.93 -3.49
N ILE A 45 21.98 7.25 -4.12
CA ILE A 45 23.00 8.10 -3.52
C ILE A 45 22.52 9.54 -3.51
N GLU A 46 22.04 10.03 -4.64
CA GLU A 46 21.46 11.37 -4.74
C GLU A 46 20.26 11.52 -3.79
N SER A 47 19.36 10.55 -3.77
CA SER A 47 18.20 10.56 -2.85
C SER A 47 18.64 10.66 -1.40
N SER A 48 19.61 9.84 -0.97
CA SER A 48 20.11 9.86 0.42
C SER A 48 20.78 11.19 0.79
N LEU A 49 21.50 11.80 -0.16
CA LEU A 49 22.13 13.10 0.05
C LEU A 49 21.08 14.21 0.21
N ASN A 50 20.05 14.20 -0.65
CA ASN A 50 18.95 15.15 -0.57
C ASN A 50 18.18 15.01 0.75
N ASP A 51 17.93 13.79 1.22
CA ASP A 51 17.31 13.55 2.52
C ASP A 51 18.17 14.08 3.67
N HIS A 52 19.49 13.88 3.63
CA HIS A 52 20.41 14.41 4.62
C HIS A 52 20.40 15.95 4.66
N ILE A 53 20.39 16.60 3.48
CA ILE A 53 20.29 18.07 3.37
C ILE A 53 18.93 18.56 3.89
N TYR A 54 17.85 17.90 3.49
CA TYR A 54 16.48 18.24 3.89
C TYR A 54 16.34 18.17 5.40
N PHE A 55 16.73 17.05 6.01
CA PHE A 55 16.70 16.89 7.46
C PHE A 55 17.58 17.93 8.17
N SER A 56 18.76 18.24 7.65
CA SER A 56 19.64 19.25 8.25
C SER A 56 19.04 20.66 8.26
N LYS A 57 18.16 20.97 7.31
CA LYS A 57 17.54 22.30 7.16
C LYS A 57 16.16 22.40 7.79
N GLU A 58 15.39 21.31 7.72
CA GLU A 58 13.96 21.29 7.96
C GLU A 58 13.58 20.18 8.97
N ALA A 59 14.49 19.75 9.84
CA ALA A 59 14.24 18.70 10.83
C ALA A 59 12.93 18.89 11.63
N SER A 60 12.54 20.15 11.88
CA SER A 60 11.31 20.52 12.58
C SER A 60 10.03 20.46 11.75
N SER A 61 10.07 20.17 10.44
CA SER A 61 8.85 19.97 9.60
C SER A 61 8.42 18.50 9.53
N GLY A 62 9.30 17.57 9.93
CA GLY A 62 9.12 16.13 9.76
C GLY A 62 9.73 15.64 8.44
N GLY A 63 10.33 14.45 8.45
CA GLY A 63 11.05 13.91 7.29
C GLY A 63 10.10 13.36 6.19
N GLN A 64 10.67 12.98 5.05
CA GLN A 64 9.93 12.42 3.90
C GLN A 64 9.36 10.98 4.11
N GLY A 65 9.32 10.49 5.35
CA GLY A 65 8.91 9.12 5.71
C GLY A 65 7.62 9.07 6.53
N PHE A 66 7.00 7.89 6.60
CA PHE A 66 5.72 7.66 7.31
C PHE A 66 5.82 7.67 8.85
N GLY A 67 6.88 8.25 9.43
CA GLY A 67 7.06 8.37 10.88
C GLY A 67 8.02 9.51 11.23
N GLY A 68 7.52 10.51 11.96
CA GLY A 68 8.29 11.60 12.59
C GLY A 68 8.11 12.95 11.86
N GLY A 69 7.30 13.90 12.34
CA GLY A 69 7.24 14.40 13.71
C GLY A 69 8.17 15.61 13.82
N GLY A 70 7.61 16.81 13.61
CA GLY A 70 8.32 18.07 13.40
C GLY A 70 9.11 18.63 14.59
N CYS A 71 10.06 17.86 15.13
CA CYS A 71 11.05 18.34 16.12
C CYS A 71 12.50 17.93 15.82
N GLY A 72 12.77 17.19 14.73
CA GLY A 72 14.14 16.92 14.29
C GLY A 72 14.92 15.87 15.06
N CYS A 73 14.25 15.03 15.86
CA CYS A 73 14.88 13.90 16.54
C CYS A 73 14.50 12.60 15.83
N ASN A 74 15.45 11.97 15.12
CA ASN A 74 15.37 10.54 14.76
C ASN A 74 15.85 9.70 15.95
#